data_AF-A0A1Y4STK7-F1
#
_entry.id   AF-A0A1Y4STK7-F1
#
_cell.length_a   1.000
_cell.length_b   1.000
_cell.length_c   1.000
_cell.angle_alpha   90.00
_cell.angle_beta   90.00
_cell.angle_gamma   90.00
#
_symmetry.space_group_name_H-M   'P 1'
#
loop_
_entity.id
_entity.type
_entity.pdbx_description
1 polymer ?
#
loop_
_entity_poly.entity_id
_entity_poly.type
_entity_poly.pdbx_seq_one_letter_code
_entity_poly.pdbx_strand_id
1 'polypeptide(L)'
;MKKEAKELAAETAKQTVLELMKNNMIKSDKRTPFQKTELLLYNYNSFLEVIKNREEQIAELQENGLRKHSISILPAMNMSHDSYIKSEQEKIDEKIAEIQFNITTTKNFINVIDKELEGLRNEKYFDIIRMKYFEGKTHDEIAEYYHCDVKTVSRQKNNLISKLQIRLFSDESIRYILLS
;
A
#
# COMPACT_ATOMS: atom_id res chain seq x y z
N MET A 1 -17.80 32.04 -7.17
CA MET A 1 -17.70 31.76 -8.62
C MET A 1 -16.39 31.10 -9.06
N LYS A 2 -15.23 31.80 -9.20
CA LYS A 2 -13.99 31.15 -9.70
C LYS A 2 -13.39 30.08 -8.76
N LYS A 3 -13.60 30.20 -7.45
CA LYS A 3 -13.10 29.25 -6.43
C LYS A 3 -13.96 27.97 -6.39
N GLU A 4 -15.28 28.11 -6.37
CA GLU A 4 -16.25 26.99 -6.43
C GLU A 4 -16.13 26.19 -7.72
N ALA A 5 -15.93 26.85 -8.88
CA ALA A 5 -15.73 26.15 -10.14
C ALA A 5 -14.43 25.33 -10.16
N LYS A 6 -13.37 25.80 -9.48
CA LYS A 6 -12.12 25.04 -9.31
C LYS A 6 -12.29 23.86 -8.36
N GLU A 7 -13.01 24.03 -7.26
CA GLU A 7 -13.30 22.94 -6.32
C GLU A 7 -14.18 21.87 -6.96
N LEU A 8 -15.22 22.27 -7.70
CA LEU A 8 -16.10 21.35 -8.44
C LEU A 8 -15.34 20.57 -9.51
N ALA A 9 -14.44 21.24 -10.25
CA ALA A 9 -13.59 20.58 -11.25
C ALA A 9 -12.59 19.61 -10.59
N ALA A 10 -12.02 19.97 -9.44
CA ALA A 10 -11.13 19.09 -8.68
C ALA A 10 -11.89 17.87 -8.12
N GLU A 11 -13.11 18.05 -7.62
CA GLU A 11 -13.94 16.96 -7.11
C GLU A 11 -14.39 16.03 -8.24
N THR A 12 -14.78 16.57 -9.39
CA THR A 12 -15.13 15.78 -10.58
C THR A 12 -13.93 14.99 -11.10
N ALA A 13 -12.75 15.61 -11.17
CA ALA A 13 -11.51 14.93 -11.58
C ALA A 13 -11.15 13.81 -10.60
N LYS A 14 -11.25 14.06 -9.29
CA LYS A 14 -11.06 13.03 -8.25
C LYS A 14 -12.04 11.87 -8.44
N GLN A 15 -13.32 12.15 -8.66
CA GLN A 15 -14.35 11.13 -8.87
C GLN A 15 -14.04 10.27 -10.11
N THR A 16 -13.63 10.90 -11.20
CA THR A 16 -13.30 10.22 -12.47
C THR A 16 -12.06 9.34 -12.32
N VAL A 17 -11.02 9.83 -11.64
CA VAL A 17 -9.81 9.05 -11.33
C VAL A 17 -10.13 7.87 -10.43
N LEU A 18 -10.99 8.06 -9.42
CA LEU A 18 -11.42 7.02 -8.50
C LEU A 18 -12.21 5.93 -9.22
N GLU A 19 -13.11 6.29 -10.13
CA GLU A 19 -13.84 5.35 -10.99
C GLU A 19 -12.93 4.59 -11.96
N LEU A 20 -11.95 5.27 -12.56
CA LEU A 20 -10.98 4.64 -13.46
C LEU A 20 -10.07 3.67 -12.71
N MET A 21 -9.60 4.02 -11.50
CA MET A 21 -8.77 3.14 -10.67
C MET A 21 -9.58 1.98 -10.12
N LYS A 22 -10.83 2.18 -9.68
CA LYS A 22 -11.77 1.12 -9.31
C LYS A 22 -11.98 0.17 -10.48
N ASN A 23 -12.22 0.68 -11.68
CA ASN A 23 -12.33 -0.13 -12.89
C ASN A 23 -11.04 -0.89 -13.21
N ASN A 24 -9.85 -0.28 -13.06
CA ASN A 24 -8.58 -0.95 -13.35
C ASN A 24 -8.22 -2.01 -12.30
N MET A 25 -8.49 -1.74 -11.01
CA MET A 25 -8.34 -2.71 -9.92
C MET A 25 -9.34 -3.87 -10.01
N ILE A 26 -10.51 -3.66 -10.62
CA ILE A 26 -11.55 -4.70 -10.79
C ILE A 26 -11.39 -5.48 -12.11
N LYS A 27 -10.92 -4.84 -13.20
CA LYS A 27 -10.85 -5.46 -14.54
C LYS A 27 -9.51 -6.14 -14.87
N SER A 28 -8.39 -5.75 -14.24
CA SER A 28 -7.06 -6.35 -14.55
C SER A 28 -6.73 -7.60 -13.72
N ASP A 29 -7.36 -7.77 -12.55
CA ASP A 29 -7.10 -8.88 -11.63
C ASP A 29 -8.36 -9.72 -11.45
N LYS A 30 -8.32 -10.97 -11.94
CA LYS A 30 -9.43 -11.95 -11.84
C LYS A 30 -9.80 -12.31 -10.39
N ARG A 31 -9.01 -11.84 -9.41
CA ARG A 31 -9.24 -12.09 -7.99
C ARG A 31 -10.45 -11.30 -7.46
N THR A 32 -11.27 -12.00 -6.71
CA THR A 32 -12.40 -11.41 -5.97
C THR A 32 -11.90 -10.45 -4.88
N PRO A 33 -12.71 -9.48 -4.43
CA PRO A 33 -12.36 -8.61 -3.29
C PRO A 33 -11.95 -9.41 -2.05
N PHE A 34 -12.54 -10.60 -1.86
CA PHE A 34 -12.20 -11.53 -0.80
C PHE A 34 -10.76 -12.02 -0.92
N GLN A 35 -10.39 -12.54 -2.10
CA GLN A 35 -9.03 -13.02 -2.37
C GLN A 35 -8.00 -11.90 -2.30
N LYS A 36 -8.36 -10.69 -2.73
CA LYS A 36 -7.52 -9.50 -2.56
C LYS A 36 -7.30 -9.20 -1.08
N THR A 37 -8.36 -9.21 -0.29
CA THR A 37 -8.26 -9.00 1.17
C THR A 37 -7.36 -10.04 1.84
N GLU A 38 -7.51 -11.32 1.51
CA GLU A 38 -6.59 -12.36 2.05
C GLU A 38 -5.14 -12.10 1.66
N LEU A 39 -4.89 -11.78 0.38
CA LEU A 39 -3.55 -11.47 -0.09
C LEU A 39 -2.94 -10.27 0.64
N LEU A 40 -3.75 -9.23 0.87
CA LEU A 40 -3.31 -8.04 1.62
C LEU A 40 -2.89 -8.40 3.04
N LEU A 41 -3.67 -9.23 3.73
CA LEU A 41 -3.36 -9.66 5.09
C LEU A 41 -2.11 -10.55 5.15
N TYR A 42 -1.93 -11.47 4.20
CA TYR A 42 -0.71 -12.28 4.12
C TYR A 42 0.55 -11.43 3.88
N ASN A 43 0.42 -10.38 3.05
CA ASN A 43 1.54 -9.50 2.72
C ASN A 43 1.75 -8.37 3.74
N TYR A 44 0.94 -8.30 4.82
CA TYR A 44 1.00 -7.21 5.79
C TYR A 44 2.41 -7.04 6.39
N ASN A 45 2.99 -8.14 6.88
CA ASN A 45 4.36 -8.13 7.42
C ASN A 45 5.39 -7.75 6.36
N SER A 46 5.20 -8.19 5.11
CA SER A 46 6.06 -7.82 4.00
C SER A 46 5.98 -6.32 3.67
N PHE A 47 4.82 -5.67 3.81
CA PHE A 47 4.70 -4.22 3.63
C PHE A 47 5.49 -3.44 4.68
N LEU A 48 5.48 -3.91 5.94
CA LEU A 48 6.29 -3.33 7.02
C LEU A 48 7.79 -3.45 6.74
N GLU A 49 8.23 -4.63 6.30
CA GLU A 49 9.62 -4.86 5.91
C GLU A 49 10.03 -3.97 4.72
N VAL A 50 9.15 -3.82 3.75
CA VAL A 50 9.35 -2.97 2.58
C VAL A 50 9.44 -1.48 2.92
N ILE A 51 8.72 -1.00 3.94
CA ILE A 51 8.89 0.35 4.48
C ILE A 51 10.28 0.48 5.10
N LYS A 52 10.66 -0.46 5.97
CA LYS A 52 11.96 -0.45 6.65
C LYS A 52 13.12 -0.42 5.64
N ASN A 53 13.09 -1.30 4.64
CA ASN A 53 14.12 -1.36 3.60
C ASN A 53 14.21 -0.07 2.78
N ARG A 54 13.10 0.64 2.57
CA ARG A 54 13.10 1.93 1.86
C ARG A 54 13.60 3.08 2.74
N GLU A 55 13.32 3.04 4.03
CA GLU A 55 13.88 3.99 5.01
C GLU A 55 15.41 3.82 5.10
N GLU A 56 15.90 2.58 5.12
CA GLU A 56 17.33 2.27 5.04
C GLU A 56 17.96 2.77 3.72
N GLN A 57 17.28 2.61 2.58
CA GLN A 57 17.75 3.16 1.30
C GLN A 57 17.87 4.69 1.31
N ILE A 58 16.93 5.40 1.96
CA ILE A 58 17.02 6.86 2.11
C ILE A 58 18.24 7.22 2.96
N ALA A 59 18.46 6.52 4.08
CA ALA A 59 19.62 6.75 4.94
C ALA A 59 20.94 6.53 4.19
N GLU A 60 21.04 5.46 3.39
CA GLU A 60 22.21 5.20 2.55
C GLU A 60 22.42 6.29 1.48
N LEU A 61 21.34 6.77 0.84
CA LEU A 61 21.41 7.84 -0.17
C LEU A 61 21.80 9.18 0.45
N GLN A 62 21.43 9.44 1.70
CA GLN A 62 21.80 10.64 2.45
C GLN A 62 23.27 10.60 2.89
N GLU A 63 23.76 9.44 3.31
CA GLU A 63 25.14 9.27 3.83
C GLU A 63 26.17 9.13 2.70
N ASN A 64 25.88 8.31 1.68
CA ASN A 64 26.83 7.93 0.63
C ASN A 64 26.55 8.59 -0.73
N GLY A 65 25.43 9.32 -0.86
CA GLY A 65 24.98 9.86 -2.15
C GLY A 65 24.57 8.78 -3.14
N LEU A 66 24.41 9.15 -4.42
CA LEU A 66 24.22 8.16 -5.49
C LEU A 66 25.48 7.29 -5.59
N ARG A 67 25.32 5.96 -5.51
CA ARG A 67 26.37 5.04 -5.94
C ARG A 67 26.75 5.43 -7.37
N LYS A 68 27.96 5.96 -7.53
CA LYS A 68 28.58 6.16 -8.84
C LYS A 68 28.75 4.76 -9.43
N HIS A 69 27.79 4.31 -10.24
CA HIS A 69 28.08 3.25 -11.19
C HIS A 69 29.28 3.76 -11.99
N SER A 70 30.37 2.99 -11.96
CA SER A 70 31.62 3.30 -12.63
C SER A 70 31.30 3.87 -14.01
N ILE A 71 31.55 5.17 -14.19
CA ILE A 71 31.39 5.82 -15.48
C ILE A 71 32.41 5.14 -16.37
N SER A 72 31.95 4.17 -17.17
CA SER A 72 32.70 3.68 -18.31
C SER A 72 33.03 4.90 -19.14
N ILE A 73 34.33 5.17 -19.27
CA ILE A 73 34.93 6.22 -20.06
C ILE A 73 34.28 6.20 -21.45
N LEU A 74 33.33 7.10 -21.70
CA LEU A 74 32.79 7.35 -23.03
C LEU A 74 33.34 8.71 -23.49
N PRO A 75 34.02 8.78 -24.65
CA PRO A 75 34.61 10.02 -25.14
C PRO A 75 33.53 11.08 -25.38
N ALA A 76 33.82 12.29 -24.89
CA ALA A 76 32.98 13.47 -25.07
C ALA A 76 32.72 13.74 -26.57
N MET A 77 31.47 13.55 -27.01
CA MET A 77 30.98 14.09 -28.27
C MET A 77 29.94 15.17 -27.99
N ASN A 78 30.25 16.34 -28.52
CA ASN A 78 29.47 17.57 -28.61
C ASN A 78 27.97 17.35 -28.77
N MET A 79 27.16 17.93 -27.87
CA MET A 79 25.81 18.35 -28.19
C MET A 79 25.46 19.63 -27.44
N SER A 80 25.48 20.72 -28.19
CA SER A 80 24.83 21.99 -27.87
C SER A 80 23.31 21.80 -27.91
N HIS A 81 22.66 21.82 -26.75
CA HIS A 81 21.30 22.31 -26.61
C HIS A 81 21.08 22.73 -25.17
N ASP A 82 20.55 23.93 -24.99
CA ASP A 82 20.01 24.47 -23.74
C ASP A 82 19.08 23.44 -23.09
N SER A 83 19.65 22.64 -22.20
CA SER A 83 19.00 21.60 -21.44
C SER A 83 19.57 21.73 -20.05
N TYR A 84 18.70 22.07 -19.10
CA TYR A 84 19.06 22.20 -17.70
C TYR A 84 19.61 20.85 -17.22
N ILE A 85 20.94 20.72 -17.17
CA ILE A 85 21.60 19.51 -16.69
C ILE A 85 21.40 19.51 -15.18
N LYS A 86 20.39 18.75 -14.71
CA LYS A 86 20.14 18.60 -13.28
C LYS A 86 21.43 18.20 -12.57
N SER A 87 21.77 18.91 -11.50
CA SER A 87 22.99 18.62 -10.74
C SER A 87 22.93 17.21 -10.15
N GLU A 88 24.07 16.60 -9.82
CA GLU A 88 24.08 15.30 -9.13
C GLU A 88 23.26 15.35 -7.84
N GLN A 89 23.21 16.51 -7.18
CA GLN A 89 22.44 16.75 -5.96
C GLN A 89 20.93 16.79 -6.23
N GLU A 90 20.48 17.48 -7.28
CA GLU A 90 19.05 17.54 -7.65
C GLU A 90 18.51 16.15 -8.01
N LYS A 91 19.34 15.29 -8.61
CA LYS A 91 18.97 13.90 -8.92
C LYS A 91 18.89 13.01 -7.68
N ILE A 92 19.67 13.31 -6.63
CA ILE A 92 19.59 12.63 -5.34
C ILE A 92 18.29 13.04 -4.64
N ASP A 93 18.01 14.34 -4.58
CA ASP A 93 16.85 14.88 -3.90
C ASP A 93 15.53 14.42 -4.55
N GLU A 94 15.47 14.38 -5.88
CA GLU A 94 14.33 13.82 -6.62
C GLU A 94 14.08 12.35 -6.30
N LYS A 95 15.15 11.54 -6.22
CA LYS A 95 15.04 10.12 -5.86
C LYS A 95 14.62 9.91 -4.42
N ILE A 96 15.15 10.71 -3.49
CA ILE A 96 14.73 10.67 -2.09
C ILE A 96 13.25 11.04 -1.99
N ALA A 97 12.80 12.08 -2.69
CA ALA A 97 11.39 12.48 -2.73
C ALA A 97 10.50 11.37 -3.30
N GLU A 98 10.93 10.68 -4.36
CA GLU A 98 10.21 9.54 -4.93
C GLU A 98 10.09 8.38 -3.93
N ILE A 99 11.19 8.01 -3.27
CA ILE A 99 11.19 6.93 -2.27
C ILE A 99 10.32 7.32 -1.06
N GLN A 100 10.39 8.57 -0.60
CA GLN A 100 9.54 9.08 0.48
C GLN A 100 8.06 9.06 0.11
N PHE A 101 7.72 9.45 -1.11
CA PHE A 101 6.35 9.37 -1.62
C PHE A 101 5.84 7.93 -1.62
N ASN A 102 6.67 6.98 -2.06
CA ASN A 102 6.34 5.55 -2.07
C ASN A 102 6.19 4.98 -0.64
N ILE A 103 7.04 5.39 0.29
CA ILE A 103 6.90 5.04 1.72
C ILE A 103 5.58 5.57 2.27
N THR A 104 5.28 6.85 2.01
CA THR A 104 4.06 7.51 2.50
C THR A 104 2.82 6.81 1.97
N THR A 105 2.79 6.48 0.68
CA THR A 105 1.71 5.72 0.06
C THR A 105 1.53 4.34 0.71
N THR A 106 2.64 3.63 0.95
CA THR A 106 2.61 2.31 1.60
C THR A 106 2.13 2.42 3.06
N LYS A 107 2.59 3.44 3.81
CA LYS A 107 2.15 3.71 5.19
C LYS A 107 0.67 4.05 5.25
N ASN A 108 0.18 4.91 4.37
CA ASN A 108 -1.24 5.25 4.28
C ASN A 108 -2.09 4.01 4.03
N PHE A 109 -1.62 3.11 3.17
CA PHE A 109 -2.29 1.85 2.91
C PHE A 109 -2.35 0.93 4.15
N ILE A 110 -1.26 0.81 4.91
CA ILE A 110 -1.23 0.08 6.19
C ILE A 110 -2.18 0.73 7.21
N ASN A 111 -2.19 2.07 7.31
CA ASN A 111 -3.07 2.79 8.22
C ASN A 111 -4.56 2.52 7.93
N VAL A 112 -4.94 2.41 6.65
CA VAL A 112 -6.31 2.01 6.29
C VAL A 112 -6.61 0.60 6.79
N ILE A 113 -5.69 -0.34 6.57
CA ILE A 113 -5.85 -1.72 7.06
C ILE A 113 -6.02 -1.73 8.58
N ASP A 114 -5.15 -1.02 9.30
CA ASP A 114 -5.17 -0.97 10.77
C ASP A 114 -6.48 -0.36 11.30
N LYS A 115 -6.94 0.74 10.70
CA LYS A 115 -8.23 1.36 11.04
C LYS A 115 -9.41 0.40 10.82
N GLU A 116 -9.42 -0.31 9.70
CA GLU A 116 -10.52 -1.24 9.41
C GLU A 116 -10.47 -2.50 10.30
N LEU A 117 -9.27 -2.95 10.67
CA LEU A 117 -9.07 -4.01 11.65
C LEU A 117 -9.51 -3.57 13.05
N GLU A 118 -9.19 -2.35 13.47
CA GLU A 118 -9.62 -1.79 14.75
C GLU A 118 -11.15 -1.73 14.85
N GLY A 119 -11.83 -1.38 13.75
CA GLY A 119 -13.28 -1.41 13.66
C GLY A 119 -13.90 -2.81 13.78
N LEU A 120 -13.12 -3.89 13.71
CA LEU A 120 -13.56 -5.29 13.90
C LEU A 120 -13.04 -5.88 15.22
N ARG A 121 -12.29 -5.14 16.03
CA ARG A 121 -11.64 -5.63 17.25
C ARG A 121 -12.60 -6.22 18.28
N ASN A 122 -13.85 -5.74 18.31
CA ASN A 122 -14.89 -6.22 19.23
C ASN A 122 -15.62 -7.47 18.73
N GLU A 123 -15.33 -7.95 17.52
CA GLU A 123 -15.97 -9.14 16.96
C GLU A 123 -15.46 -10.42 17.65
N LYS A 124 -16.38 -11.36 17.84
CA LYS A 124 -16.00 -12.69 18.31
C LYS A 124 -15.07 -13.34 17.27
N TYR A 125 -14.01 -13.98 17.75
CA TYR A 125 -12.98 -14.62 16.93
C TYR A 125 -12.06 -13.68 16.14
N PHE A 126 -11.99 -12.38 16.49
CA PHE A 126 -11.08 -11.44 15.83
C PHE A 126 -9.62 -11.91 15.81
N ASP A 127 -9.15 -12.56 16.88
CA ASP A 127 -7.76 -13.04 16.95
C ASP A 127 -7.44 -14.11 15.88
N ILE A 128 -8.44 -14.71 15.22
CA ILE A 128 -8.20 -15.58 14.05
C ILE A 128 -7.41 -14.83 12.98
N ILE A 129 -7.68 -13.54 12.75
CA ILE A 129 -6.94 -12.76 11.74
C ILE A 129 -5.46 -12.69 12.12
N ARG A 130 -5.17 -12.29 13.36
CA ARG A 130 -3.81 -12.18 13.88
C ARG A 130 -3.09 -13.54 13.84
N MET A 131 -3.71 -14.57 14.41
CA MET A 131 -3.13 -15.91 14.49
C MET A 131 -2.88 -16.49 13.10
N LYS A 132 -3.81 -16.30 12.15
CA LYS A 132 -3.70 -16.90 10.82
C LYS A 132 -2.73 -16.17 9.90
N TYR A 133 -2.86 -14.85 9.80
CA TYR A 133 -2.18 -14.07 8.77
C TYR A 133 -0.87 -13.44 9.27
N PHE A 134 -0.77 -13.10 10.55
CA PHE A 134 0.43 -12.45 11.10
C PHE A 134 1.36 -13.45 11.81
N GLU A 135 0.79 -14.41 12.54
CA GLU A 135 1.55 -15.45 13.24
C GLU A 135 1.72 -16.74 12.44
N GLY A 136 0.96 -16.91 11.35
CA GLY A 136 1.08 -18.07 10.45
C GLY A 136 0.52 -19.39 11.00
N LYS A 137 -0.32 -19.36 12.05
CA LYS A 137 -0.89 -20.55 12.68
C LYS A 137 -1.81 -21.33 11.74
N THR A 138 -1.84 -22.64 11.95
CA THR A 138 -2.73 -23.58 11.27
C THR A 138 -4.15 -23.47 11.80
N HIS A 139 -5.14 -23.99 11.05
CA HIS A 139 -6.53 -23.97 11.54
C HIS A 139 -6.73 -24.86 12.77
N ASP A 140 -5.90 -25.90 12.93
CA ASP A 140 -5.97 -26.83 14.06
C ASP A 140 -5.49 -26.14 15.35
N GLU A 141 -4.35 -25.44 15.31
CA GLU A 141 -3.86 -24.66 16.46
C GLU A 141 -4.84 -23.55 16.88
N ILE A 142 -5.51 -22.92 15.90
CA ILE A 142 -6.53 -21.91 16.18
C ILE A 142 -7.79 -22.56 16.79
N ALA A 143 -8.16 -23.74 16.31
CA ALA A 143 -9.29 -24.51 16.83
C ALA A 143 -9.07 -24.94 18.28
N GLU A 144 -7.84 -25.36 18.61
CA GLU A 144 -7.41 -25.67 19.97
C GLU A 144 -7.50 -24.43 20.89
N TYR A 145 -6.99 -23.28 20.45
CA TYR A 145 -7.05 -22.03 21.22
C TYR A 145 -8.48 -21.60 21.57
N TYR A 146 -9.41 -21.77 20.63
CA TYR A 146 -10.82 -21.42 20.82
C TYR A 146 -11.68 -22.56 21.39
N HIS A 147 -11.10 -23.74 21.62
CA HIS A 147 -11.81 -24.97 21.98
C HIS A 147 -13.03 -25.25 21.07
N CYS A 148 -12.86 -25.08 19.76
CA CYS A 148 -13.93 -25.25 18.78
C CYS A 148 -13.52 -26.16 17.62
N ASP A 149 -14.47 -26.57 16.79
CA ASP A 149 -14.17 -27.36 15.59
C ASP A 149 -13.47 -26.52 14.51
N VAL A 150 -12.58 -27.15 13.74
CA VAL A 150 -11.82 -26.55 12.62
C VAL A 150 -12.75 -25.91 11.59
N LYS A 151 -13.92 -26.51 11.35
CA LYS A 151 -14.96 -25.94 10.48
C LYS A 151 -15.48 -24.60 10.99
N THR A 152 -15.59 -24.45 12.32
CA THR A 152 -16.00 -23.19 12.95
C THR A 152 -14.95 -22.12 12.70
N VAL A 153 -13.66 -22.44 12.89
CA VAL A 153 -12.54 -21.53 12.58
C VAL A 153 -12.61 -21.07 11.12
N SER A 154 -12.74 -22.01 10.17
CA SER A 154 -12.82 -21.66 8.75
C SER A 154 -14.02 -20.77 8.42
N ARG A 155 -15.19 -21.05 9.02
CA ARG A 155 -16.40 -20.23 8.81
C ARG A 155 -16.23 -18.83 9.37
N GLN A 156 -15.70 -18.70 10.59
CA GLN A 156 -15.50 -17.41 11.23
C GLN A 156 -14.41 -16.59 10.53
N LYS A 157 -13.32 -17.24 10.09
CA LYS A 157 -12.31 -16.62 9.22
C LYS A 157 -12.97 -16.00 7.99
N ASN A 158 -13.77 -16.78 7.25
CA ASN A 158 -14.43 -16.29 6.05
C ASN A 158 -15.38 -15.13 6.35
N ASN A 159 -16.15 -15.19 7.45
CA ASN A 159 -17.02 -14.09 7.87
C ASN A 159 -16.24 -12.79 8.15
N LEU A 160 -15.10 -12.90 8.85
CA LEU A 160 -14.25 -11.74 9.15
C LEU A 160 -13.68 -11.12 7.87
N ILE A 161 -13.15 -11.94 6.96
CA ILE A 161 -12.66 -11.46 5.66
C ILE A 161 -13.80 -10.83 4.83
N SER A 162 -15.00 -11.42 4.86
CA SER A 162 -16.15 -10.88 4.16
C SER A 162 -16.61 -9.53 4.71
N LYS A 163 -16.47 -9.29 6.01
CA LYS A 163 -16.71 -7.97 6.61
C LYS A 163 -15.60 -6.99 6.24
N LEU A 164 -14.35 -7.42 6.33
CA LEU A 164 -13.19 -6.60 6.07
C LEU A 164 -13.11 -6.14 4.61
N GLN A 165 -13.39 -7.01 3.63
CA GLN A 165 -13.38 -6.64 2.21
C GLN A 165 -14.36 -5.50 1.90
N ILE A 166 -15.54 -5.48 2.53
CA ILE A 166 -16.56 -4.46 2.26
C ILE A 166 -16.06 -3.10 2.74
N ARG A 167 -15.35 -3.08 3.88
CA ARG A 167 -14.79 -1.87 4.46
C ARG A 167 -13.54 -1.39 3.72
N LEU A 168 -12.61 -2.29 3.42
CA LEU A 168 -11.36 -1.98 2.71
C LEU A 168 -11.60 -1.49 1.28
N PHE A 169 -12.57 -2.07 0.58
CA PHE A 169 -12.92 -1.66 -0.79
C PHE A 169 -14.13 -0.71 -0.84
N SER A 170 -14.44 -0.05 0.28
CA SER A 170 -15.40 1.05 0.29
C SER A 170 -14.84 2.28 -0.42
N ASP A 171 -15.72 3.12 -0.95
CA ASP A 171 -15.30 4.34 -1.65
C ASP A 171 -14.52 5.30 -0.73
N GLU A 172 -14.77 5.27 0.58
CA GLU A 172 -14.03 6.05 1.59
C GLU A 172 -12.58 5.59 1.75
N SER A 173 -12.35 4.29 1.86
CA SER A 173 -11.01 3.70 1.97
C SER A 173 -10.18 3.97 0.71
N ILE A 174 -10.81 3.85 -0.46
CA ILE A 174 -10.17 4.17 -1.74
C ILE A 174 -9.86 5.68 -1.80
N ARG A 175 -10.80 6.55 -1.42
CA ARG A 175 -10.60 8.00 -1.40
C ARG A 175 -9.47 8.39 -0.45
N TYR A 176 -9.36 7.76 0.71
CA TYR A 176 -8.28 8.01 1.66
C TYR A 176 -6.92 7.68 1.04
N ILE A 177 -6.77 6.53 0.37
CA ILE A 177 -5.52 6.16 -0.31
C ILE A 177 -5.14 7.14 -1.42
N LEU A 178 -6.13 7.70 -2.13
CA LEU A 178 -5.89 8.56 -3.30
C LEU A 178 -5.71 10.05 -2.96
N LEU A 179 -6.16 10.51 -1.80
CA LEU A 179 -6.14 11.92 -1.41
C LEU A 179 -5.17 12.23 -0.26
N SER A 180 -4.51 11.21 0.31
CA SER A 180 -3.52 11.34 1.39
C SER A 180 -2.11 11.34 0.83
#